data_AF-F0ZLF8-F1
#
_entry.id   AF-F0ZLF8-F1
#
_cell.length_a   1.000
_cell.length_b   1.000
_cell.length_c   1.000
_cell.angle_alpha   90.00
_cell.angle_beta   90.00
_cell.angle_gamma   90.00
#
_symmetry.space_group_name_H-M   'P 1'
#
loop_
_entity.id
_entity.type
_entity.pdbx_description
1 polymer ?
#
loop_
_entity_poly.entity_id
_entity_poly.type
_entity_poly.pdbx_seq_one_letter_code
_entity_poly.pdbx_strand_id
1 'polypeptide(L)'
;MSQTFSPSEHVYSSETTIVDNNHENSNSFLVPKSPSSSPPSIPIAHEESGNKLVKEIFFRVKDRVKKAFFKGKTLEDLKTLFCQKFNEFPKDIEIQFLIVEKGTGKETQVVDVNMIKEHQEILIRHEYNEETRKRSQGYTGLDKEKIVLVMVGLPARGKTYVARKICRMLNWMLVPAKVFNVGEYRRLRIGAGQPHDFFDPHNPEGIKARLHMAVAALDDMISWLHNGGRVGIYDATNSTNERRQLVEKRCQREKMTVVFVESICNDPDVIEHNIKETKLLSPDYQGVDPSKAVQDFRDRINHYMKVYETVDGESTRYIKLFDVGKKIEVNNITGYIPSRVVFFLMNLHLHPRPIWLTRHGESEFNASGRIGGDSDLTERGDNYAHQLAVWISEWCSNIRANGYDGEVVVWTSSLKRAIRTAQYISQPKVVMRALDEIDAGICDGMTYEEIQEKMPDERAARDSDKLQYRYPRGESYEDVIQRLEPLLLELERTKHPVLIVSHQATLRCLYSYLLGKVKEECPFINIPLHTLIQLTPKAYACEEKIYKLAN
;
A
#
# COMPACT_ATOMS: atom_id res chain seq x y z
N MET A 1 48.12 -35.30 -26.41
CA MET A 1 49.07 -35.83 -25.39
C MET A 1 48.39 -35.70 -24.05
N SER A 2 48.31 -36.84 -23.37
CA SER A 2 47.75 -37.11 -22.05
C SER A 2 48.29 -36.18 -20.94
N GLN A 3 47.44 -35.81 -19.98
CA GLN A 3 47.62 -36.28 -18.59
C GLN A 3 46.45 -35.88 -17.68
N THR A 4 45.91 -36.91 -17.04
CA THR A 4 45.08 -36.96 -15.83
C THR A 4 45.87 -36.52 -14.59
N PHE A 5 45.24 -35.85 -13.62
CA PHE A 5 45.48 -36.08 -12.19
C PHE A 5 44.25 -35.74 -11.34
N SER A 6 44.02 -36.62 -10.35
CA SER A 6 42.90 -36.76 -9.42
C SER A 6 43.00 -35.84 -8.18
N PRO A 7 42.00 -35.81 -7.28
CA PRO A 7 41.76 -34.78 -6.29
C PRO A 7 42.40 -35.09 -4.92
N SER A 8 42.42 -34.11 -4.01
CA SER A 8 42.72 -34.33 -2.59
C SER A 8 41.60 -33.76 -1.71
N GLU A 9 41.15 -34.62 -0.79
CA GLU A 9 40.15 -34.41 0.26
C GLU A 9 40.78 -33.94 1.59
N HIS A 10 39.90 -33.57 2.52
CA HIS A 10 40.03 -33.56 3.99
C HIS A 10 40.59 -32.26 4.65
N VAL A 11 40.11 -31.76 5.79
CA VAL A 11 39.09 -32.18 6.78
C VAL A 11 38.73 -30.98 7.71
N TYR A 12 37.55 -31.06 8.32
CA TYR A 12 36.97 -30.30 9.45
C TYR A 12 37.93 -29.61 10.45
N SER A 13 37.52 -28.44 10.95
CA SER A 13 37.36 -28.23 12.40
C SER A 13 36.43 -27.04 12.71
N SER A 14 35.52 -27.30 13.65
CA SER A 14 34.63 -26.37 14.33
C SER A 14 35.34 -25.72 15.50
N GLU A 15 35.07 -24.43 15.78
CA GLU A 15 35.00 -23.95 17.15
C GLU A 15 34.24 -22.62 17.24
N THR A 16 33.24 -22.62 18.13
CA THR A 16 32.35 -21.51 18.45
C THR A 16 32.76 -21.00 19.83
N THR A 17 33.11 -19.72 19.95
CA THR A 17 33.48 -19.13 21.24
C THR A 17 32.33 -18.29 21.77
N ILE A 18 31.70 -18.78 22.83
CA ILE A 18 30.77 -18.07 23.72
C ILE A 18 31.61 -17.39 24.80
N VAL A 19 31.32 -16.14 25.14
CA VAL A 19 31.86 -15.48 26.33
C VAL A 19 30.69 -14.98 27.18
N ASP A 20 30.39 -15.74 28.24
CA ASP A 20 29.71 -15.27 29.45
C ASP A 20 30.74 -14.65 30.38
N ASN A 21 30.36 -13.62 31.14
CA ASN A 21 31.04 -13.26 32.39
C ASN A 21 30.05 -12.64 33.37
N ASN A 22 29.68 -13.41 34.39
CA ASN A 22 29.18 -12.93 35.68
C ASN A 22 30.36 -12.79 36.64
N HIS A 23 30.37 -11.74 37.47
CA HIS A 23 30.79 -11.86 38.86
C HIS A 23 30.21 -10.74 39.75
N GLU A 24 29.66 -11.19 40.87
CA GLU A 24 29.09 -10.45 41.99
C GLU A 24 30.16 -9.69 42.81
N ASN A 25 29.76 -8.60 43.50
CA ASN A 25 29.97 -8.50 44.95
C ASN A 25 29.20 -7.33 45.61
N SER A 26 28.76 -7.62 46.82
CA SER A 26 27.90 -6.88 47.77
C SER A 26 28.61 -5.78 48.58
N ASN A 27 27.87 -4.74 49.04
CA ASN A 27 27.73 -4.40 50.48
C ASN A 27 26.87 -3.13 50.79
N SER A 28 25.81 -3.37 51.57
CA SER A 28 25.30 -2.66 52.78
C SER A 28 25.25 -1.12 52.95
N PHE A 29 24.02 -0.65 53.25
CA PHE A 29 23.53 0.28 54.30
C PHE A 29 24.15 1.68 54.48
N LEU A 30 23.28 2.72 54.49
CA LEU A 30 23.02 3.63 55.65
C LEU A 30 21.92 4.68 55.34
N VAL A 31 21.07 4.94 56.34
CA VAL A 31 20.00 5.96 56.43
C VAL A 31 20.51 7.18 57.21
N PRO A 32 20.03 8.41 56.94
CA PRO A 32 19.39 9.22 58.01
C PRO A 32 18.18 10.04 57.50
N LYS A 33 17.00 9.94 58.15
CA LYS A 33 16.45 10.83 59.21
C LYS A 33 16.22 12.30 58.82
N SER A 34 14.94 12.69 58.91
CA SER A 34 14.38 14.04 58.89
C SER A 34 14.66 14.84 60.17
N PRO A 35 14.42 16.16 60.14
CA PRO A 35 13.72 16.80 61.25
C PRO A 35 12.58 17.73 60.82
N SER A 36 11.58 17.75 61.69
CA SER A 36 10.36 18.57 61.72
C SER A 36 10.58 19.98 62.25
N SER A 37 9.83 20.97 61.77
CA SER A 37 9.28 22.06 62.59
C SER A 37 8.15 22.81 61.87
N SER A 38 6.96 22.78 62.46
CA SER A 38 5.75 23.53 62.09
C SER A 38 5.78 24.98 62.60
N PRO A 39 5.07 25.94 61.96
CA PRO A 39 4.75 27.25 62.53
C PRO A 39 3.36 27.28 63.22
N PRO A 40 3.09 28.24 64.13
CA PRO A 40 1.80 28.33 64.83
C PRO A 40 0.77 29.33 64.23
N SER A 41 -0.51 28.94 64.35
CA SER A 41 -1.78 29.70 64.61
C SER A 41 -2.42 30.69 63.59
N ILE A 42 -3.45 30.21 62.84
CA ILE A 42 -4.93 30.50 62.86
C ILE A 42 -5.39 31.97 63.14
N PRO A 43 -6.32 32.61 62.36
CA PRO A 43 -7.71 32.15 62.24
C PRO A 43 -8.45 32.16 60.90
N ILE A 44 -9.49 31.33 60.96
CA ILE A 44 -10.50 30.88 60.00
C ILE A 44 -11.32 32.04 59.44
N ALA A 45 -11.46 32.07 58.11
CA ALA A 45 -12.64 32.59 57.45
C ALA A 45 -13.24 31.44 56.62
N HIS A 46 -14.49 31.10 56.93
CA HIS A 46 -15.28 30.13 56.17
C HIS A 46 -15.58 30.72 54.79
N GLU A 47 -15.14 30.04 53.73
CA GLU A 47 -15.77 30.12 52.41
C GLU A 47 -15.85 28.71 51.81
N GLU A 48 -17.00 28.45 51.19
CA GLU A 48 -17.55 27.14 50.90
C GLU A 48 -16.82 26.35 49.81
N SER A 49 -16.98 25.03 49.90
CA SER A 49 -16.55 23.95 49.02
C SER A 49 -16.71 24.18 47.50
N GLY A 50 -15.71 23.74 46.73
CA GLY A 50 -15.82 23.60 45.26
C GLY A 50 -14.71 22.77 44.63
N ASN A 51 -14.55 21.51 45.03
CA ASN A 51 -13.58 20.57 44.45
C ASN A 51 -14.00 20.23 42.99
N LYS A 52 -13.49 20.97 41.99
CA LYS A 52 -13.76 20.70 40.56
C LYS A 52 -12.87 19.56 40.07
N LEU A 53 -13.48 18.37 39.86
CA LEU A 53 -12.81 17.21 39.28
C LEU A 53 -12.33 17.51 37.84
N VAL A 54 -11.01 17.45 37.64
CA VAL A 54 -10.39 17.37 36.31
C VAL A 54 -10.69 15.98 35.76
N LYS A 55 -11.27 15.90 34.55
CA LYS A 55 -11.61 14.61 33.94
C LYS A 55 -10.57 14.18 32.91
N GLU A 56 -10.01 12.98 33.05
CA GLU A 56 -9.26 12.33 31.98
C GLU A 56 -10.23 11.80 30.91
N ILE A 57 -10.05 12.18 29.65
CA ILE A 57 -10.91 11.79 28.53
C ILE A 57 -10.09 11.39 27.31
N PHE A 58 -10.71 10.66 26.39
CA PHE A 58 -10.07 10.19 25.15
C PHE A 58 -10.89 10.63 23.95
N PHE A 59 -10.36 11.53 23.14
CA PHE A 59 -10.98 11.90 21.87
C PHE A 59 -10.62 10.88 20.79
N ARG A 60 -11.62 10.37 20.07
CA ARG A 60 -11.44 9.45 18.96
C ARG A 60 -11.95 10.05 17.66
N VAL A 61 -11.06 10.12 16.66
CA VAL A 61 -11.36 10.52 15.29
C VAL A 61 -10.95 9.37 14.37
N LYS A 62 -11.91 8.64 13.80
CA LYS A 62 -11.67 7.39 13.05
C LYS A 62 -10.88 6.39 13.92
N ASP A 63 -9.63 6.09 13.53
CA ASP A 63 -8.74 5.15 14.21
C ASP A 63 -7.74 5.84 15.17
N ARG A 64 -7.76 7.18 15.24
CA ARG A 64 -6.83 7.96 16.06
C ARG A 64 -7.47 8.30 17.40
N VAL A 65 -6.79 7.97 18.50
CA VAL A 65 -7.23 8.29 19.86
C VAL A 65 -6.19 9.20 20.53
N LYS A 66 -6.61 10.35 21.07
CA LYS A 66 -5.75 11.25 21.84
C LYS A 66 -6.32 11.48 23.24
N LYS A 67 -5.47 11.30 24.25
CA LYS A 67 -5.77 11.58 25.66
C LYS A 67 -5.77 13.09 25.95
N ALA A 68 -6.74 13.55 26.73
CA ALA A 68 -6.85 14.94 27.18
C ALA A 68 -7.37 15.02 28.62
N PHE A 69 -7.06 16.14 29.30
CA PHE A 69 -7.56 16.44 30.64
C PHE A 69 -8.52 17.61 30.54
N PHE A 70 -9.81 17.35 30.73
CA PHE A 70 -10.87 18.33 30.57
C PHE A 70 -11.20 18.99 31.91
N LYS A 71 -11.13 20.33 31.94
CA LYS A 71 -11.49 21.19 33.08
C LYS A 71 -12.61 22.19 32.74
N GLY A 72 -13.11 22.14 31.51
CA GLY A 72 -14.11 23.07 30.99
C GLY A 72 -15.51 22.82 31.56
N LYS A 73 -16.40 23.79 31.34
CA LYS A 73 -17.80 23.73 31.79
C LYS A 73 -18.80 23.72 30.64
N THR A 74 -18.34 23.96 29.42
CA THR A 74 -19.19 24.10 28.24
C THR A 74 -18.74 23.19 27.10
N LEU A 75 -19.64 22.91 26.15
CA LEU A 75 -19.27 22.22 24.91
C LEU A 75 -18.24 23.01 24.10
N GLU A 76 -18.22 24.34 24.21
CA GLU A 76 -17.22 25.19 23.56
C GLU A 76 -15.82 25.01 24.16
N ASP A 77 -15.72 24.82 25.49
CA ASP A 77 -14.46 24.46 26.14
C ASP A 77 -13.95 23.09 25.66
N LEU A 78 -14.89 22.14 25.46
CA LEU A 78 -14.57 20.80 24.96
C LEU A 78 -14.10 20.86 23.50
N LYS A 79 -14.75 21.69 22.67
CA LYS A 79 -14.36 21.99 21.29
C LYS A 79 -12.99 22.64 21.23
N THR A 80 -12.73 23.63 22.07
CA THR A 80 -11.42 24.28 22.17
C THR A 80 -10.33 23.26 22.53
N LEU A 81 -10.58 22.40 23.53
CA LEU A 81 -9.64 21.34 23.92
C LEU A 81 -9.44 20.31 22.81
N PHE A 82 -10.50 19.96 22.08
CA PHE A 82 -10.42 19.08 20.91
C PHE A 82 -9.51 19.69 19.83
N CYS A 83 -9.75 20.93 19.41
CA CYS A 83 -8.93 21.62 18.41
C CYS A 83 -7.47 21.82 18.87
N GLN A 84 -7.21 21.94 20.17
CA GLN A 84 -5.84 21.93 20.69
C GLN A 84 -5.16 20.56 20.56
N LYS A 85 -5.91 19.47 20.74
CA LYS A 85 -5.40 18.10 20.60
C LYS A 85 -5.30 17.67 19.14
N PHE A 86 -6.18 18.16 18.28
CA PHE A 86 -6.20 17.90 16.85
C PHE A 86 -6.14 19.24 16.11
N ASN A 87 -4.92 19.79 16.03
CA ASN A 87 -4.64 21.10 15.43
C ASN A 87 -4.89 21.15 13.91
N GLU A 88 -5.10 19.99 13.28
CA GLU A 88 -5.51 19.91 11.87
C GLU A 88 -6.98 20.30 11.63
N PHE A 89 -7.80 20.41 12.68
CA PHE A 89 -9.20 20.79 12.56
C PHE A 89 -9.37 22.32 12.60
N PRO A 90 -10.12 22.93 11.65
CA PRO A 90 -10.48 24.34 11.71
C PRO A 90 -11.20 24.68 13.01
N LYS A 91 -11.00 25.88 13.56
CA LYS A 91 -11.64 26.29 14.83
C LYS A 91 -13.16 26.45 14.70
N ASP A 92 -13.61 26.74 13.50
CA ASP A 92 -15.00 26.96 13.10
C ASP A 92 -15.75 25.68 12.72
N ILE A 93 -15.10 24.52 12.67
CA ILE A 93 -15.75 23.27 12.26
C ILE A 93 -16.90 22.86 13.20
N GLU A 94 -18.03 22.45 12.63
CA GLU A 94 -19.12 21.83 13.40
C GLU A 94 -18.77 20.40 13.79
N ILE A 95 -18.77 20.14 15.09
CA ILE A 95 -18.37 18.86 15.68
C ILE A 95 -19.52 18.30 16.50
N GLN A 96 -19.83 17.05 16.24
CA GLN A 96 -20.68 16.22 17.09
C GLN A 96 -19.78 15.35 17.99
N PHE A 97 -19.91 15.57 19.30
CA PHE A 97 -19.30 14.74 20.33
C PHE A 97 -20.25 13.61 20.70
N LEU A 98 -19.80 12.36 20.62
CA LEU A 98 -20.62 11.16 20.86
C LEU A 98 -19.96 10.29 21.93
N ILE A 99 -20.75 9.80 22.88
CA ILE A 99 -20.34 8.76 23.83
C ILE A 99 -20.82 7.41 23.31
N VAL A 100 -19.91 6.45 23.24
CA VAL A 100 -20.23 5.05 22.89
C VAL A 100 -20.39 4.24 24.18
N GLU A 101 -21.56 3.66 24.41
CA GLU A 101 -21.80 2.79 25.57
C GLU A 101 -21.08 1.44 25.41
N LYS A 102 -20.21 1.11 26.38
CA LYS A 102 -19.51 -0.18 26.42
C LYS A 102 -20.51 -1.33 26.62
N GLY A 103 -20.58 -2.23 25.63
CA GLY A 103 -21.44 -3.44 25.65
C GLY A 103 -22.58 -3.40 24.65
N THR A 104 -23.22 -2.24 24.43
CA THR A 104 -24.33 -2.09 23.47
C THR A 104 -23.88 -1.47 22.15
N GLY A 105 -22.76 -0.73 22.15
CA GLY A 105 -22.30 0.03 20.99
C GLY A 105 -23.20 1.22 20.64
N LYS A 106 -24.17 1.56 21.50
CA LYS A 106 -25.09 2.67 21.28
C LYS A 106 -24.34 3.99 21.38
N GLU A 107 -24.47 4.82 20.34
CA GLU A 107 -23.92 6.17 20.30
C GLU A 107 -24.94 7.17 20.85
N THR A 108 -24.52 8.01 21.80
CA THR A 108 -25.34 9.08 22.38
C THR A 108 -24.63 10.41 22.22
N GLN A 109 -25.29 11.41 21.65
CA GLN A 109 -24.73 12.75 21.49
C GLN A 109 -24.54 13.43 22.84
N VAL A 110 -23.37 14.03 23.04
CA VAL A 110 -23.06 14.84 24.21
C VAL A 110 -23.71 16.21 24.01
N VAL A 111 -24.87 16.40 24.64
CA VAL A 111 -25.58 17.69 24.66
C VAL A 111 -25.16 18.56 25.86
N ASP A 112 -24.54 17.95 26.87
CA ASP A 112 -23.99 18.61 28.05
C ASP A 112 -22.70 17.89 28.48
N VAL A 113 -21.65 18.65 28.81
CA VAL A 113 -20.35 18.12 29.29
C VAL A 113 -20.47 17.37 30.63
N ASN A 114 -21.56 17.56 31.37
CA ASN A 114 -21.87 16.77 32.56
C ASN A 114 -22.09 15.28 32.25
N MET A 115 -22.44 14.93 31.00
CA MET A 115 -22.57 13.54 30.56
C MET A 115 -21.22 12.81 30.47
N ILE A 116 -20.11 13.55 30.39
CA ILE A 116 -18.77 13.00 30.21
C ILE A 116 -18.25 12.48 31.55
N LYS A 117 -17.85 11.21 31.60
CA LYS A 117 -17.29 10.55 32.80
C LYS A 117 -15.76 10.53 32.77
N GLU A 118 -15.15 10.20 33.91
CA GLU A 118 -13.71 9.91 33.98
C GLU A 118 -13.36 8.73 33.06
N HIS A 119 -12.25 8.83 32.33
CA HIS A 119 -11.78 7.88 31.32
C HIS A 119 -12.78 7.63 30.16
N GLN A 120 -13.64 8.59 29.85
CA GLN A 120 -14.63 8.45 28.79
C GLN A 120 -13.98 8.58 27.40
N GLU A 121 -14.29 7.64 26.50
CA GLU A 121 -14.02 7.79 25.06
C GLU A 121 -15.14 8.62 24.42
N ILE A 122 -14.74 9.68 23.72
CA ILE A 122 -15.62 10.59 22.99
C ILE A 122 -15.30 10.45 21.50
N LEU A 123 -16.22 9.83 20.78
CA LEU A 123 -16.18 9.72 19.33
C LEU A 123 -16.53 11.07 18.71
N ILE A 124 -15.71 11.51 17.78
CA ILE A 124 -15.86 12.77 17.06
C ILE A 124 -16.41 12.46 15.66
N ARG A 125 -17.60 12.98 15.37
CA ARG A 125 -18.12 13.09 14.00
C ARG A 125 -18.13 14.57 13.64
N HIS A 126 -17.69 14.90 12.44
CA HIS A 126 -17.73 16.26 11.93
C HIS A 126 -18.33 16.21 10.53
N GLU A 127 -19.23 17.15 10.22
CA GLU A 127 -19.70 17.34 8.86
C GLU A 127 -18.62 18.14 8.12
N TYR A 128 -17.82 17.46 7.29
CA TYR A 128 -17.09 18.19 6.25
C TYR A 128 -18.14 18.71 5.27
N ASN A 129 -18.30 20.02 5.25
CA ASN A 129 -19.17 20.74 4.34
C ASN A 129 -19.03 20.15 2.91
N GLU A 130 -20.12 19.59 2.38
CA GLU A 130 -20.13 18.81 1.13
C GLU A 130 -19.61 19.62 -0.07
N GLU A 131 -19.61 20.95 0.01
CA GLU A 131 -19.04 21.83 -1.02
C GLU A 131 -17.53 21.67 -1.18
N THR A 132 -16.79 21.40 -0.11
CA THR A 132 -15.35 21.08 -0.19
C THR A 132 -15.11 19.73 -0.86
N ARG A 133 -16.05 18.79 -0.66
CA ARG A 133 -16.06 17.48 -1.31
C ARG A 133 -16.34 17.56 -2.81
N LYS A 134 -16.98 18.63 -3.29
CA LYS A 134 -17.17 18.87 -4.73
C LYS A 134 -15.87 19.21 -5.47
N ARG A 135 -14.79 19.58 -4.77
CA ARG A 135 -13.47 19.80 -5.39
C ARG A 135 -12.60 18.53 -5.46
N SER A 136 -13.03 17.44 -4.84
CA SER A 136 -12.24 16.21 -4.67
C SER A 136 -12.87 15.01 -5.40
N GLN A 137 -12.64 14.92 -6.72
CA GLN A 137 -12.60 13.63 -7.41
C GLN A 137 -11.42 13.65 -8.38
N GLY A 138 -10.27 13.15 -7.92
CA GLY A 138 -9.31 12.51 -8.81
C GLY A 138 -9.97 11.25 -9.37
N TYR A 139 -9.82 11.03 -10.68
CA TYR A 139 -10.77 10.39 -11.61
C TYR A 139 -11.79 11.41 -12.12
N THR A 140 -11.96 11.52 -13.45
CA THR A 140 -12.66 12.61 -14.18
C THR A 140 -14.09 12.97 -13.72
N GLY A 141 -14.65 12.29 -12.72
CA GLY A 141 -16.00 12.53 -12.20
C GLY A 141 -17.11 12.15 -13.18
N LEU A 142 -16.74 11.67 -14.37
CA LEU A 142 -17.66 11.41 -15.47
C LEU A 142 -18.35 10.05 -15.34
N ASP A 143 -17.75 9.09 -14.64
CA ASP A 143 -18.30 7.73 -14.54
C ASP A 143 -18.74 7.40 -13.10
N LYS A 144 -20.06 7.40 -12.88
CA LYS A 144 -20.67 6.99 -11.60
C LYS A 144 -20.87 5.48 -11.51
N GLU A 145 -20.54 4.74 -12.57
CA GLU A 145 -20.75 3.30 -12.66
C GLU A 145 -19.99 2.55 -11.56
N LYS A 146 -20.65 1.52 -11.01
CA LYS A 146 -20.06 0.59 -10.06
C LYS A 146 -19.72 -0.68 -10.82
N ILE A 147 -18.46 -1.08 -10.79
CA ILE A 147 -17.96 -2.21 -11.57
C ILE A 147 -17.60 -3.35 -10.65
N VAL A 148 -17.98 -4.55 -11.06
CA VAL A 148 -17.64 -5.80 -10.40
C VAL A 148 -16.76 -6.62 -11.35
N LEU A 149 -15.49 -6.77 -10.99
CA LEU A 149 -14.56 -7.65 -11.70
C LEU A 149 -14.66 -9.05 -11.08
N VAL A 150 -15.21 -10.00 -11.82
CA VAL A 150 -15.38 -11.39 -11.37
C VAL A 150 -14.22 -12.22 -11.88
N MET A 151 -13.32 -12.65 -10.99
CA MET A 151 -12.20 -13.49 -11.39
C MET A 151 -12.69 -14.89 -11.77
N VAL A 152 -12.17 -15.46 -12.85
CA VAL A 152 -12.52 -16.81 -13.33
C VAL A 152 -11.25 -17.60 -13.62
N GLY A 153 -11.27 -18.91 -13.37
CA GLY A 153 -10.21 -19.83 -13.76
C GLY A 153 -9.80 -20.83 -12.67
N LEU A 154 -9.02 -21.83 -13.06
CA LEU A 154 -8.57 -22.90 -12.18
C LEU A 154 -7.64 -22.41 -11.05
N PRO A 155 -7.50 -23.16 -9.94
CA PRO A 155 -6.50 -22.86 -8.91
C PRO A 155 -5.07 -22.79 -9.48
N ALA A 156 -4.20 -22.00 -8.84
CA ALA A 156 -2.80 -21.75 -9.27
C ALA A 156 -2.62 -21.19 -10.70
N ARG A 157 -3.65 -20.51 -11.24
CA ARG A 157 -3.57 -19.80 -12.53
C ARG A 157 -3.31 -18.29 -12.41
N GLY A 158 -2.92 -17.78 -11.25
CA GLY A 158 -2.57 -16.36 -11.09
C GLY A 158 -3.74 -15.38 -10.86
N LYS A 159 -4.98 -15.86 -10.68
CA LYS A 159 -6.16 -15.00 -10.40
C LYS A 159 -5.93 -13.99 -9.28
N THR A 160 -5.50 -14.44 -8.10
CA THR A 160 -5.28 -13.56 -6.95
C THR A 160 -4.14 -12.56 -7.21
N TYR A 161 -3.11 -12.94 -7.97
CA TYR A 161 -2.06 -12.01 -8.41
C TYR A 161 -2.63 -10.90 -9.30
N VAL A 162 -3.37 -11.29 -10.36
CA VAL A 162 -4.02 -10.35 -11.28
C VAL A 162 -5.00 -9.44 -10.53
N ALA A 163 -5.86 -10.00 -9.68
CA ALA A 163 -6.82 -9.25 -8.87
C ALA A 163 -6.13 -8.19 -7.99
N ARG A 164 -5.03 -8.56 -7.31
CA ARG A 164 -4.26 -7.62 -6.46
C ARG A 164 -3.54 -6.56 -7.29
N LYS A 165 -2.97 -6.91 -8.44
CA LYS A 165 -2.32 -5.96 -9.36
C LYS A 165 -3.32 -4.94 -9.92
N ILE A 166 -4.50 -5.38 -10.35
CA ILE A 166 -5.60 -4.49 -10.78
C ILE A 166 -6.02 -3.58 -9.62
N CYS A 167 -6.28 -4.16 -8.44
CA CYS A 167 -6.68 -3.39 -7.26
C CYS A 167 -5.66 -2.30 -6.89
N ARG A 168 -4.38 -2.65 -6.92
CA ARG A 168 -3.27 -1.74 -6.63
C ARG A 168 -3.18 -0.61 -7.65
N MET A 169 -3.24 -0.93 -8.94
CA MET A 169 -3.24 0.08 -10.01
C MET A 169 -4.43 1.03 -9.87
N LEU A 170 -5.65 0.51 -9.70
CA LEU A 170 -6.85 1.33 -9.56
C LEU A 170 -6.76 2.28 -8.36
N ASN A 171 -6.39 1.78 -7.18
CA ASN A 171 -6.25 2.64 -5.99
C ASN A 171 -5.13 3.66 -6.14
N TRP A 172 -4.02 3.29 -6.78
CA TRP A 172 -2.94 4.23 -7.07
C TRP A 172 -3.42 5.35 -8.00
N MET A 173 -4.24 5.05 -9.01
CA MET A 173 -4.94 6.03 -9.85
C MET A 173 -6.15 6.69 -9.17
N LEU A 174 -6.25 6.60 -7.85
CA LEU A 174 -7.29 7.22 -7.02
C LEU A 174 -8.72 6.67 -7.25
N VAL A 175 -8.85 5.50 -7.89
CA VAL A 175 -10.12 4.77 -8.04
C VAL A 175 -10.30 3.80 -6.86
N PRO A 176 -11.29 4.00 -5.96
CA PRO A 176 -11.53 3.11 -4.84
C PRO A 176 -11.84 1.68 -5.30
N ALA A 177 -10.89 0.76 -5.09
CA ALA A 177 -11.01 -0.63 -5.48
C ALA A 177 -10.70 -1.56 -4.29
N LYS A 178 -11.38 -2.70 -4.19
CA LYS A 178 -11.15 -3.68 -3.12
C LYS A 178 -11.33 -5.12 -3.62
N VAL A 179 -10.44 -6.00 -3.17
CA VAL A 179 -10.53 -7.45 -3.43
C VAL A 179 -11.35 -8.14 -2.34
N PHE A 180 -12.26 -9.00 -2.75
CA PHE A 180 -13.08 -9.87 -1.91
C PHE A 180 -12.70 -11.33 -2.22
N ASN A 181 -11.75 -11.88 -1.47
CA ASN A 181 -11.22 -13.22 -1.70
C ASN A 181 -12.07 -14.27 -1.00
N VAL A 182 -12.87 -15.05 -1.74
CA VAL A 182 -13.77 -16.06 -1.17
C VAL A 182 -13.01 -17.14 -0.36
N GLY A 183 -11.75 -17.39 -0.71
CA GLY A 183 -10.88 -18.29 0.05
C GLY A 183 -10.60 -17.80 1.48
N GLU A 184 -10.50 -16.48 1.70
CA GLU A 184 -10.33 -15.90 3.04
C GLU A 184 -11.59 -16.08 3.88
N TYR A 185 -12.77 -15.83 3.32
CA TYR A 185 -14.05 -16.08 4.00
C TYR A 185 -14.21 -17.54 4.42
N ARG A 186 -13.84 -18.47 3.54
CA ARG A 186 -13.84 -19.90 3.85
C ARG A 186 -12.90 -20.22 5.01
N ARG A 187 -11.66 -19.71 4.98
CA ARG A 187 -10.68 -19.97 6.05
C ARG A 187 -11.12 -19.40 7.39
N LEU A 188 -11.72 -18.21 7.40
CA LEU A 188 -12.18 -17.55 8.63
C LEU A 188 -13.36 -18.28 9.29
N ARG A 189 -14.29 -18.84 8.50
CA ARG A 189 -15.52 -19.47 9.05
C ARG A 189 -15.43 -20.99 9.21
N ILE A 190 -14.70 -21.68 8.34
CA ILE A 190 -14.65 -23.16 8.30
C ILE A 190 -13.24 -23.68 8.67
N GLY A 191 -12.26 -22.78 8.82
CA GLY A 191 -10.88 -23.13 9.11
C GLY A 191 -10.01 -23.31 7.86
N ALA A 192 -8.71 -23.14 8.05
CA ALA A 192 -7.69 -23.53 7.09
C ALA A 192 -7.49 -25.06 7.10
N GLY A 193 -6.78 -25.61 6.10
CA GLY A 193 -6.40 -27.03 6.11
C GLY A 193 -7.48 -28.01 5.61
N GLN A 194 -8.49 -27.52 4.88
CA GLN A 194 -9.51 -28.40 4.30
C GLN A 194 -8.88 -29.29 3.21
N PRO A 195 -9.09 -30.62 3.24
CA PRO A 195 -8.51 -31.55 2.27
C PRO A 195 -9.11 -31.36 0.88
N HIS A 196 -8.45 -31.89 -0.16
CA HIS A 196 -8.93 -31.77 -1.54
C HIS A 196 -10.37 -32.26 -1.74
N ASP A 197 -10.84 -33.27 -1.01
CA ASP A 197 -12.21 -33.82 -1.07
C ASP A 197 -13.30 -32.83 -0.67
N PHE A 198 -12.97 -31.81 0.12
CA PHE A 198 -13.89 -30.69 0.39
C PHE A 198 -14.25 -29.92 -0.89
N PHE A 199 -13.38 -29.99 -1.90
CA PHE A 199 -13.55 -29.31 -3.18
C PHE A 199 -14.12 -30.20 -4.29
N ASP A 200 -14.37 -31.49 -4.03
CA ASP A 200 -14.97 -32.39 -5.00
C ASP A 200 -16.35 -31.87 -5.45
N PRO A 201 -16.64 -31.80 -6.76
CA PRO A 201 -17.95 -31.42 -7.27
C PRO A 201 -19.09 -32.38 -6.86
N HIS A 202 -18.80 -33.58 -6.37
CA HIS A 202 -19.79 -34.54 -5.89
C HIS A 202 -19.97 -34.52 -4.37
N ASN A 203 -19.29 -33.61 -3.65
CA ASN A 203 -19.44 -33.43 -2.21
C ASN A 203 -20.52 -32.36 -1.89
N PRO A 204 -21.76 -32.75 -1.52
CA PRO A 204 -22.85 -31.79 -1.34
C PRO A 204 -22.63 -30.83 -0.18
N GLU A 205 -22.01 -31.31 0.91
CA GLU A 205 -21.68 -30.50 2.08
C GLU A 205 -20.63 -29.44 1.74
N GLY A 206 -19.56 -29.86 1.05
CA GLY A 206 -18.51 -28.98 0.56
C GLY A 206 -19.04 -27.92 -0.43
N ILE A 207 -19.95 -28.30 -1.32
CA ILE A 207 -20.63 -27.37 -2.23
C ILE A 207 -21.46 -26.35 -1.45
N LYS A 208 -22.33 -26.80 -0.54
CA LYS A 208 -23.19 -25.92 0.27
C LYS A 208 -22.37 -24.94 1.11
N ALA A 209 -21.31 -25.43 1.75
CA ALA A 209 -20.42 -24.60 2.55
C ALA A 209 -19.71 -23.54 1.69
N ARG A 210 -19.14 -23.93 0.53
CA ARG A 210 -18.49 -22.99 -0.41
C ARG A 210 -19.47 -22.00 -1.03
N LEU A 211 -20.72 -22.40 -1.28
CA LEU A 211 -21.78 -21.51 -1.75
C LEU A 211 -22.08 -20.44 -0.71
N HIS A 212 -22.26 -20.82 0.55
CA HIS A 212 -22.52 -19.89 1.63
C HIS A 212 -21.40 -18.85 1.82
N MET A 213 -20.12 -19.27 1.72
CA MET A 213 -18.97 -18.34 1.82
C MET A 213 -18.91 -17.35 0.66
N ALA A 214 -19.19 -17.84 -0.55
CA ALA A 214 -19.22 -17.01 -1.74
C ALA A 214 -20.35 -15.97 -1.69
N VAL A 215 -21.55 -16.35 -1.23
CA VAL A 215 -22.66 -15.41 -1.04
C VAL A 215 -22.30 -14.34 0.00
N ALA A 216 -21.72 -14.73 1.14
CA ALA A 216 -21.28 -13.77 2.16
C ALA A 216 -20.27 -12.75 1.62
N ALA A 217 -19.26 -13.21 0.87
CA ALA A 217 -18.27 -12.34 0.24
C ALA A 217 -18.88 -11.39 -0.82
N LEU A 218 -19.89 -11.87 -1.56
CA LEU A 218 -20.61 -11.09 -2.56
C LEU A 218 -21.46 -9.99 -1.91
N ASP A 219 -22.17 -10.31 -0.83
CA ASP A 219 -22.98 -9.32 -0.10
C ASP A 219 -22.10 -8.24 0.57
N ASP A 220 -20.96 -8.62 1.16
CA ASP A 220 -20.00 -7.67 1.71
C ASP A 220 -19.40 -6.76 0.61
N MET A 221 -19.15 -7.29 -0.58
CA MET A 221 -18.70 -6.50 -1.73
C MET A 221 -19.75 -5.49 -2.19
N ILE A 222 -21.00 -5.93 -2.32
CA ILE A 222 -22.12 -5.08 -2.74
C ILE A 222 -22.33 -3.97 -1.71
N SER A 223 -22.32 -4.31 -0.42
CA SER A 223 -22.42 -3.34 0.67
C SER A 223 -21.28 -2.31 0.60
N TRP A 224 -20.04 -2.75 0.39
CA TRP A 224 -18.89 -1.83 0.24
C TRP A 224 -19.01 -0.91 -0.98
N LEU A 225 -19.48 -1.43 -2.13
CA LEU A 225 -19.76 -0.64 -3.33
C LEU A 225 -20.89 0.39 -3.11
N HIS A 226 -21.88 0.07 -2.28
CA HIS A 226 -22.89 1.05 -1.85
C HIS A 226 -22.32 2.15 -0.95
N ASN A 227 -21.31 1.84 -0.16
CA ASN A 227 -20.66 2.74 0.78
C ASN A 227 -19.43 3.48 0.19
N GLY A 228 -19.51 3.86 -1.09
CA GLY A 228 -18.51 4.70 -1.75
C GLY A 228 -17.40 3.97 -2.51
N GLY A 229 -17.40 2.63 -2.51
CA GLY A 229 -16.55 1.84 -3.39
C GLY A 229 -16.90 2.03 -4.89
N ARG A 230 -15.91 1.88 -5.78
CA ARG A 230 -16.11 1.97 -7.23
C ARG A 230 -15.93 0.65 -7.95
N VAL A 231 -14.88 -0.11 -7.59
CA VAL A 231 -14.55 -1.38 -8.24
C VAL A 231 -14.43 -2.50 -7.20
N GLY A 232 -15.38 -3.43 -7.21
CA GLY A 232 -15.33 -4.64 -6.39
C GLY A 232 -14.69 -5.78 -7.18
N ILE A 233 -13.63 -6.38 -6.66
CA ILE A 233 -12.94 -7.49 -7.33
C ILE A 233 -13.27 -8.79 -6.58
N TYR A 234 -14.13 -9.59 -7.18
CA TYR A 234 -14.63 -10.84 -6.60
C TYR A 234 -13.69 -12.00 -6.96
N ASP A 235 -12.76 -12.32 -6.06
CA ASP A 235 -11.69 -13.30 -6.30
C ASP A 235 -12.11 -14.71 -5.81
N ALA A 236 -12.53 -15.53 -6.77
CA ALA A 236 -12.84 -16.95 -6.60
C ALA A 236 -12.53 -17.73 -7.89
N THR A 237 -12.75 -19.04 -7.90
CA THR A 237 -12.59 -19.84 -9.13
C THR A 237 -13.68 -19.55 -10.16
N ASN A 238 -14.92 -19.38 -9.71
CA ASN A 238 -16.11 -19.13 -10.55
C ASN A 238 -16.14 -20.01 -11.81
N SER A 239 -15.78 -21.29 -11.61
CA SER A 239 -15.44 -22.25 -12.67
C SER A 239 -16.64 -22.75 -13.46
N THR A 240 -17.86 -22.59 -12.97
CA THR A 240 -19.10 -23.01 -13.65
C THR A 240 -19.91 -21.80 -14.12
N ASN A 241 -20.64 -21.97 -15.22
CA ASN A 241 -21.56 -20.97 -15.77
C ASN A 241 -22.68 -20.65 -14.77
N GLU A 242 -23.25 -21.66 -14.12
CA GLU A 242 -24.26 -21.49 -13.08
C GLU A 242 -23.80 -20.54 -11.96
N ARG A 243 -22.57 -20.72 -11.48
CA ARG A 243 -21.99 -19.83 -10.46
C ARG A 243 -21.83 -18.41 -10.97
N ARG A 244 -21.38 -18.22 -12.22
CA ARG A 244 -21.23 -16.90 -12.84
C ARG A 244 -22.56 -16.18 -13.02
N GLN A 245 -23.60 -16.89 -13.48
CA GLN A 245 -24.95 -16.35 -13.60
C GLN A 245 -25.54 -15.92 -12.24
N LEU A 246 -25.26 -16.66 -11.17
CA LEU A 246 -25.69 -16.29 -9.82
C LEU A 246 -25.10 -14.93 -9.41
N VAL A 247 -23.78 -14.76 -9.60
CA VAL A 247 -23.08 -13.50 -9.28
C VAL A 247 -23.61 -12.37 -10.17
N GLU A 248 -23.73 -12.61 -11.48
CA GLU A 248 -24.19 -11.63 -12.44
C GLU A 248 -25.61 -11.14 -12.15
N LYS A 249 -26.58 -12.06 -11.97
CA LYS A 249 -27.97 -11.72 -11.64
C LYS A 249 -28.06 -10.95 -10.33
N ARG A 250 -27.25 -11.30 -9.33
CA ARG A 250 -27.20 -10.60 -8.04
C ARG A 250 -26.68 -9.16 -8.19
N CYS A 251 -25.62 -8.94 -8.97
CA CYS A 251 -25.04 -7.62 -9.24
C CYS A 251 -25.94 -6.75 -10.14
N GLN A 252 -26.60 -7.34 -11.14
CA GLN A 252 -27.53 -6.63 -12.02
C GLN A 252 -28.72 -6.04 -11.25
N ARG A 253 -29.26 -6.76 -10.25
CA ARG A 253 -30.30 -6.25 -9.35
C ARG A 253 -29.88 -4.99 -8.58
N GLU A 254 -28.58 -4.84 -8.34
CA GLU A 254 -27.97 -3.70 -7.66
C GLU A 254 -27.47 -2.61 -8.62
N LYS A 255 -27.79 -2.74 -9.92
CA LYS A 255 -27.36 -1.82 -10.99
C LYS A 255 -25.83 -1.69 -11.07
N MET A 256 -25.13 -2.81 -10.89
CA MET A 256 -23.67 -2.89 -11.02
C MET A 256 -23.29 -3.60 -12.32
N THR A 257 -22.24 -3.11 -12.97
CA THR A 257 -21.73 -3.68 -14.22
C THR A 257 -20.71 -4.77 -13.93
N VAL A 258 -20.97 -5.96 -14.46
CA VAL A 258 -20.11 -7.14 -14.27
C VAL A 258 -19.17 -7.29 -15.45
N VAL A 259 -17.89 -7.52 -15.17
CA VAL A 259 -16.87 -7.89 -16.15
C VAL A 259 -16.14 -9.13 -15.63
N PHE A 260 -16.13 -10.20 -16.41
CA PHE A 260 -15.39 -11.40 -16.06
C PHE A 260 -13.92 -11.25 -16.45
N VAL A 261 -13.01 -11.58 -15.53
CA VAL A 261 -11.56 -11.60 -15.79
C VAL A 261 -11.07 -13.03 -15.62
N GLU A 262 -10.96 -13.74 -16.74
CA GLU A 262 -10.58 -15.14 -16.77
C GLU A 262 -9.08 -15.30 -16.96
N SER A 263 -8.44 -16.05 -16.06
CA SER A 263 -7.01 -16.35 -16.16
C SER A 263 -6.81 -17.82 -16.52
N ILE A 264 -6.28 -18.01 -17.73
CA ILE A 264 -6.02 -19.31 -18.35
C ILE A 264 -4.51 -19.45 -18.47
N CYS A 265 -3.94 -20.44 -17.81
CA CYS A 265 -2.52 -20.77 -17.95
C CYS A 265 -2.38 -22.27 -18.13
N ASN A 266 -1.75 -22.66 -19.23
CA ASN A 266 -1.54 -24.06 -19.61
C ASN A 266 -0.06 -24.46 -19.53
N ASP A 267 0.82 -23.50 -19.26
CA ASP A 267 2.26 -23.68 -19.07
C ASP A 267 2.55 -24.48 -17.78
N PRO A 268 3.04 -25.73 -17.87
CA PRO A 268 3.27 -26.58 -16.70
C PRO A 268 4.28 -25.99 -15.71
N ASP A 269 5.31 -25.30 -16.21
CA ASP A 269 6.37 -24.73 -15.36
C ASP A 269 5.83 -23.57 -14.54
N VAL A 270 5.02 -22.70 -15.15
CA VAL A 270 4.33 -21.61 -14.44
C VAL A 270 3.37 -22.15 -13.39
N ILE A 271 2.65 -23.23 -13.69
CA ILE A 271 1.72 -23.87 -12.76
C ILE A 271 2.48 -24.45 -11.57
N GLU A 272 3.53 -25.20 -11.81
CA GLU A 272 4.34 -25.82 -10.77
C GLU A 272 5.02 -24.76 -9.88
N HIS A 273 5.58 -23.71 -10.50
CA HIS A 273 6.14 -22.57 -9.78
C HIS A 273 5.08 -21.90 -8.90
N ASN A 274 3.88 -21.64 -9.43
CA ASN A 274 2.77 -21.08 -8.66
C ASN A 274 2.37 -21.97 -7.49
N ILE A 275 2.34 -23.30 -7.66
CA ILE A 275 2.04 -24.23 -6.57
C ILE A 275 3.09 -24.11 -5.47
N LYS A 276 4.38 -24.17 -5.84
CA LYS A 276 5.50 -24.10 -4.89
C LYS A 276 5.58 -22.76 -4.17
N GLU A 277 5.63 -21.65 -4.90
CA GLU A 277 5.79 -20.32 -4.29
C GLU A 277 4.57 -19.86 -3.49
N THR A 278 3.37 -20.17 -3.98
CA THR A 278 2.15 -19.53 -3.45
C THR A 278 1.33 -20.40 -2.52
N LYS A 279 1.43 -21.73 -2.64
CA LYS A 279 0.55 -22.66 -1.93
C LYS A 279 1.22 -23.41 -0.81
N LEU A 280 2.53 -23.66 -0.89
CA LEU A 280 3.29 -24.13 0.26
C LEU A 280 3.31 -23.09 1.41
N LEU A 281 3.26 -21.80 1.07
CA LEU A 281 3.17 -20.69 2.03
C LEU A 281 1.71 -20.33 2.39
N SER A 282 0.72 -21.04 1.85
CA SER A 282 -0.68 -20.79 2.15
C SER A 282 -1.03 -21.30 3.56
N PRO A 283 -1.90 -20.59 4.32
CA PRO A 283 -2.42 -21.11 5.57
C PRO A 283 -3.10 -22.49 5.45
N ASP A 284 -3.55 -22.84 4.24
CA ASP A 284 -4.16 -24.15 3.96
C ASP A 284 -3.19 -25.34 4.12
N TYR A 285 -1.87 -25.12 4.07
CA TYR A 285 -0.87 -26.19 4.12
C TYR A 285 0.19 -25.97 5.20
N GLN A 286 -0.08 -25.08 6.16
CA GLN A 286 0.85 -24.80 7.25
C GLN A 286 1.14 -26.08 8.06
N GLY A 287 2.42 -26.44 8.18
CA GLY A 287 2.85 -27.64 8.90
C GLY A 287 2.62 -28.97 8.16
N VAL A 288 2.12 -28.93 6.92
CA VAL A 288 1.99 -30.11 6.05
C VAL A 288 3.30 -30.32 5.31
N ASP A 289 3.71 -31.58 5.15
CA ASP A 289 4.87 -31.94 4.34
C ASP A 289 4.74 -31.37 2.90
N PRO A 290 5.79 -30.73 2.35
CA PRO A 290 5.70 -30.08 1.04
C PRO A 290 5.26 -31.02 -0.10
N SER A 291 5.70 -32.28 -0.09
CA SER A 291 5.34 -33.24 -1.14
C SER A 291 3.86 -33.62 -1.06
N LYS A 292 3.34 -33.84 0.16
CA LYS A 292 1.91 -34.10 0.40
C LYS A 292 1.03 -32.90 0.07
N ALA A 293 1.47 -31.69 0.43
CA ALA A 293 0.76 -30.45 0.12
C ALA A 293 0.64 -30.22 -1.40
N VAL A 294 1.72 -30.47 -2.15
CA VAL A 294 1.71 -30.39 -3.62
C VAL A 294 0.72 -31.40 -4.21
N GLN A 295 0.72 -32.65 -3.70
CA GLN A 295 -0.18 -33.68 -4.19
C GLN A 295 -1.66 -33.37 -3.90
N ASP A 296 -2.02 -33.04 -2.66
CA ASP A 296 -3.39 -32.63 -2.30
C ASP A 296 -3.86 -31.44 -3.17
N PHE A 297 -2.98 -30.47 -3.42
CA PHE A 297 -3.31 -29.33 -4.25
C PHE A 297 -3.52 -29.70 -5.73
N ARG A 298 -2.77 -30.68 -6.26
CA ARG A 298 -2.99 -31.22 -7.61
C ARG A 298 -4.35 -31.92 -7.71
N ASP A 299 -4.69 -32.73 -6.72
CA ASP A 299 -5.99 -33.41 -6.68
C ASP A 299 -7.15 -32.43 -6.56
N ARG A 300 -6.95 -31.35 -5.80
CA ARG A 300 -7.88 -30.21 -5.77
C ARG A 300 -8.04 -29.55 -7.14
N ILE A 301 -6.96 -29.33 -7.91
CA ILE A 301 -7.06 -28.79 -9.27
C ILE A 301 -7.88 -29.73 -10.16
N ASN A 302 -7.60 -31.04 -10.08
CA ASN A 302 -8.31 -32.07 -10.86
C ASN A 302 -9.81 -32.03 -10.60
N HIS A 303 -10.24 -31.84 -9.35
CA HIS A 303 -11.66 -31.67 -9.02
C HIS A 303 -12.30 -30.46 -9.71
N TYR A 304 -11.62 -29.32 -9.79
CA TYR A 304 -12.12 -28.16 -10.51
C TYR A 304 -12.12 -28.36 -12.03
N MET A 305 -11.12 -29.06 -12.59
CA MET A 305 -11.02 -29.31 -14.02
C MET A 305 -12.22 -30.11 -14.56
N LYS A 306 -12.74 -31.07 -13.78
CA LYS A 306 -13.90 -31.90 -14.16
C LYS A 306 -15.17 -31.10 -14.49
N VAL A 307 -15.30 -29.89 -13.93
CA VAL A 307 -16.50 -29.05 -14.04
C VAL A 307 -16.19 -27.65 -14.58
N TYR A 308 -14.99 -27.43 -15.09
CA TYR A 308 -14.56 -26.11 -15.53
C TYR A 308 -15.13 -25.76 -16.91
N GLU A 309 -15.87 -24.66 -16.95
CA GLU A 309 -16.45 -24.08 -18.15
C GLU A 309 -15.84 -22.70 -18.35
N THR A 310 -15.20 -22.48 -19.49
CA THR A 310 -14.62 -21.17 -19.84
C THR A 310 -15.70 -20.10 -19.99
N VAL A 311 -15.32 -18.83 -19.85
CA VAL A 311 -16.27 -17.73 -20.08
C VAL A 311 -16.55 -17.62 -21.59
N ASP A 312 -17.81 -17.44 -21.97
CA ASP A 312 -18.23 -17.29 -23.36
C ASP A 312 -19.55 -16.50 -23.43
N GLY A 313 -20.01 -16.19 -24.65
CA GLY A 313 -21.27 -15.55 -24.96
C GLY A 313 -21.08 -14.17 -25.57
N GLU A 314 -21.80 -13.91 -26.68
CA GLU A 314 -21.68 -12.67 -27.46
C GLU A 314 -21.97 -11.42 -26.62
N SER A 315 -22.95 -11.49 -25.72
CA SER A 315 -23.34 -10.37 -24.85
C SER A 315 -22.52 -10.28 -23.55
N THR A 316 -21.73 -11.31 -23.23
CA THR A 316 -20.97 -11.41 -21.97
C THR A 316 -19.76 -10.47 -21.99
N ARG A 317 -19.61 -9.62 -20.97
CA ARG A 317 -18.42 -8.76 -20.82
C ARG A 317 -17.28 -9.55 -20.20
N TYR A 318 -16.20 -9.79 -20.95
CA TYR A 318 -15.08 -10.54 -20.42
C TYR A 318 -13.71 -10.14 -20.97
N ILE A 319 -12.69 -10.48 -20.19
CA ILE A 319 -11.27 -10.40 -20.53
C ILE A 319 -10.67 -11.77 -20.21
N LYS A 320 -10.16 -12.49 -21.20
CA LYS A 320 -9.39 -13.72 -20.99
C LYS A 320 -7.92 -13.44 -21.16
N LEU A 321 -7.13 -13.82 -20.15
CA LEU A 321 -5.67 -13.75 -20.17
C LEU A 321 -5.12 -15.15 -20.33
N PHE A 322 -4.45 -15.40 -21.45
CA PHE A 322 -3.78 -16.65 -21.73
C PHE A 322 -2.28 -16.51 -21.40
N ASP A 323 -1.79 -17.43 -20.57
CA ASP A 323 -0.39 -17.56 -20.16
C ASP A 323 0.22 -16.23 -19.69
N VAL A 324 -0.55 -15.51 -18.86
CA VAL A 324 -0.18 -14.23 -18.23
C VAL A 324 0.23 -13.16 -19.25
N GLY A 325 -0.64 -12.95 -20.24
CA GLY A 325 -0.57 -11.83 -21.18
C GLY A 325 0.00 -12.17 -22.56
N LYS A 326 0.41 -13.44 -22.82
CA LYS A 326 0.85 -13.87 -24.16
C LYS A 326 -0.25 -13.69 -25.22
N LYS A 327 -1.50 -13.91 -24.83
CA LYS A 327 -2.69 -13.59 -25.63
C LYS A 327 -3.76 -13.03 -24.69
N ILE A 328 -4.46 -12.01 -25.16
CA ILE A 328 -5.65 -11.48 -24.49
C ILE A 328 -6.83 -11.52 -25.46
N GLU A 329 -7.97 -12.00 -24.97
CA GLU A 329 -9.24 -11.96 -25.68
C GLU A 329 -10.18 -11.04 -24.90
N VAL A 330 -10.80 -10.09 -25.59
CA VAL A 330 -11.65 -9.06 -24.99
C VAL A 330 -13.00 -9.10 -25.69
N ASN A 331 -14.08 -9.19 -24.92
CA ASN A 331 -15.44 -9.19 -25.46
C ASN A 331 -16.34 -8.18 -24.75
N ASN A 332 -17.07 -7.40 -25.54
CA ASN A 332 -18.09 -6.44 -25.09
C ASN A 332 -17.62 -5.49 -23.96
N ILE A 333 -16.35 -5.07 -23.99
CA ILE A 333 -15.80 -4.13 -23.01
C ILE A 333 -16.08 -2.70 -23.45
N THR A 334 -16.79 -1.95 -22.61
CA THR A 334 -17.11 -0.54 -22.78
C THR A 334 -16.83 0.23 -21.48
N GLY A 335 -16.73 1.56 -21.56
CA GLY A 335 -16.48 2.42 -20.39
C GLY A 335 -14.99 2.60 -20.09
N TYR A 336 -14.69 3.60 -19.25
CA TYR A 336 -13.31 4.00 -18.99
C TYR A 336 -12.55 2.99 -18.13
N ILE A 337 -13.08 2.60 -16.97
CA ILE A 337 -12.39 1.69 -16.05
C ILE A 337 -12.14 0.32 -16.69
N PRO A 338 -13.12 -0.35 -17.33
CA PRO A 338 -12.86 -1.65 -17.94
C PRO A 338 -11.80 -1.57 -19.05
N SER A 339 -11.80 -0.50 -19.85
CA SER A 339 -10.80 -0.27 -20.89
C SER A 339 -9.39 -0.06 -20.31
N ARG A 340 -9.27 0.69 -19.20
CA ARG A 340 -8.00 0.85 -18.47
C ARG A 340 -7.49 -0.48 -17.90
N VAL A 341 -8.40 -1.31 -17.38
CA VAL A 341 -8.05 -2.65 -16.90
C VAL A 341 -7.52 -3.51 -18.05
N VAL A 342 -8.19 -3.55 -19.20
CA VAL A 342 -7.69 -4.25 -20.40
C VAL A 342 -6.28 -3.77 -20.75
N PHE A 343 -6.09 -2.45 -20.86
CA PHE A 343 -4.82 -1.87 -21.26
C PHE A 343 -3.68 -2.20 -20.28
N PHE A 344 -3.95 -2.14 -18.97
CA PHE A 344 -2.99 -2.55 -17.95
C PHE A 344 -2.62 -4.03 -18.08
N LEU A 345 -3.61 -4.90 -18.24
CA LEU A 345 -3.41 -6.35 -18.35
C LEU A 345 -2.59 -6.75 -19.57
N MET A 346 -2.70 -6.02 -20.68
CA MET A 346 -1.86 -6.20 -21.87
C MET A 346 -0.37 -5.95 -21.62
N ASN A 347 -0.02 -5.22 -20.56
CA ASN A 347 1.36 -4.85 -20.23
C ASN A 347 1.95 -5.70 -19.09
N LEU A 348 1.17 -6.60 -18.47
CA LEU A 348 1.67 -7.43 -17.38
C LEU A 348 2.54 -8.59 -17.87
N HIS A 349 3.52 -8.95 -17.04
CA HIS A 349 4.32 -10.16 -17.22
C HIS A 349 4.77 -10.75 -15.88
N LEU A 350 5.33 -11.97 -15.90
CA LEU A 350 5.85 -12.67 -14.73
C LEU A 350 7.38 -12.62 -14.55
N HIS A 351 8.12 -12.09 -15.53
CA HIS A 351 9.59 -12.06 -15.42
C HIS A 351 10.05 -11.30 -14.16
N PRO A 352 10.81 -11.96 -13.26
CA PRO A 352 11.39 -11.30 -12.10
C PRO A 352 12.47 -10.34 -12.58
N ARG A 353 12.45 -9.12 -12.04
CA ARG A 353 13.44 -8.09 -12.33
C ARG A 353 13.59 -7.14 -11.14
N PRO A 354 14.79 -6.63 -10.88
CA PRO A 354 14.94 -5.51 -9.98
C PRO A 354 14.52 -4.21 -10.66
N ILE A 355 13.83 -3.36 -9.89
CA ILE A 355 13.56 -1.96 -10.22
C ILE A 355 14.30 -1.15 -9.17
N TRP A 356 15.24 -0.32 -9.58
CA TRP A 356 15.96 0.57 -8.67
C TRP A 356 15.40 1.97 -8.73
N LEU A 357 15.17 2.54 -7.56
CA LEU A 357 14.76 3.92 -7.38
C LEU A 357 15.91 4.66 -6.68
N THR A 358 16.31 5.80 -7.23
CA THR A 358 17.19 6.72 -6.52
C THR A 358 16.88 8.16 -6.90
N ARG A 359 17.04 9.06 -5.93
CA ARG A 359 17.05 10.49 -6.22
C ARG A 359 18.31 10.84 -7.01
N HIS A 360 18.26 11.95 -7.72
CA HIS A 360 19.48 12.64 -8.11
C HIS A 360 20.41 12.87 -6.91
N GLY A 361 21.70 13.03 -7.17
CA GLY A 361 22.66 13.50 -6.18
C GLY A 361 22.24 14.85 -5.58
N GLU A 362 22.75 15.17 -4.39
CA GLU A 362 22.53 16.46 -3.72
C GLU A 362 22.77 17.64 -4.68
N SER A 363 21.74 18.46 -4.88
CA SER A 363 21.79 19.65 -5.73
C SER A 363 22.02 20.93 -4.91
N GLU A 364 22.42 22.02 -5.57
CA GLU A 364 22.62 23.33 -4.91
C GLU A 364 21.35 23.81 -4.18
N PHE A 365 20.17 23.53 -4.73
CA PHE A 365 18.90 23.81 -4.05
C PHE A 365 18.66 22.91 -2.85
N ASN A 366 19.12 21.65 -2.86
CA ASN A 366 19.07 20.82 -1.66
C ASN A 366 19.97 21.38 -0.55
N ALA A 367 21.20 21.77 -0.88
CA ALA A 367 22.15 22.33 0.07
C ALA A 367 21.66 23.64 0.70
N SER A 368 20.89 24.44 -0.05
CA SER A 368 20.29 25.69 0.42
C SER A 368 18.85 25.56 0.93
N GLY A 369 18.28 24.35 1.00
CA GLY A 369 16.91 24.12 1.49
C GLY A 369 15.79 24.62 0.58
N ARG A 370 16.07 24.89 -0.69
CA ARG A 370 15.12 25.39 -1.70
C ARG A 370 14.41 24.23 -2.41
N ILE A 371 13.15 24.43 -2.77
CA ILE A 371 12.33 23.45 -3.51
C ILE A 371 12.26 23.78 -5.02
N GLY A 372 11.88 22.81 -5.84
CA GLY A 372 11.66 23.01 -7.28
C GLY A 372 12.94 23.34 -8.07
N GLY A 373 12.78 24.11 -9.15
CA GLY A 373 13.87 24.63 -9.97
C GLY A 373 14.67 23.57 -10.74
N ASP A 374 15.79 24.00 -11.33
CA ASP A 374 16.68 23.19 -12.18
C ASP A 374 18.16 23.44 -11.87
N SER A 375 18.50 23.39 -10.58
CA SER A 375 19.87 23.63 -10.10
C SER A 375 20.82 22.48 -10.48
N ASP A 376 22.12 22.79 -10.55
CA ASP A 376 23.18 21.80 -10.73
C ASP A 376 23.42 20.94 -9.47
N LEU A 377 24.24 19.89 -9.64
CA LEU A 377 24.74 19.06 -8.54
C LEU A 377 25.82 19.79 -7.76
N THR A 378 25.85 19.56 -6.44
CA THR A 378 27.01 19.87 -5.60
C THR A 378 28.14 18.87 -5.86
N GLU A 379 29.34 19.13 -5.32
CA GLU A 379 30.45 18.17 -5.33
C GLU A 379 30.06 16.83 -4.66
N ARG A 380 29.33 16.88 -3.54
CA ARG A 380 28.79 15.68 -2.88
C ARG A 380 27.80 14.92 -3.77
N GLY A 381 26.96 15.67 -4.50
CA GLY A 381 26.04 15.11 -5.49
C GLY A 381 26.75 14.42 -6.64
N ASP A 382 27.84 15.01 -7.14
CA ASP A 382 28.65 14.45 -8.22
C ASP A 382 29.47 13.23 -7.77
N ASN A 383 30.00 13.23 -6.55
CA ASN A 383 30.62 12.05 -5.95
C ASN A 383 29.62 10.88 -5.83
N TYR A 384 28.37 11.16 -5.46
CA TYR A 384 27.32 10.14 -5.48
C TYR A 384 27.05 9.60 -6.89
N ALA A 385 27.06 10.46 -7.92
CA ALA A 385 26.89 10.03 -9.31
C ALA A 385 27.97 9.03 -9.75
N HIS A 386 29.23 9.26 -9.34
CA HIS A 386 30.33 8.32 -9.57
C HIS A 386 30.12 6.99 -8.84
N GLN A 387 29.77 7.03 -7.55
CA GLN A 387 29.53 5.81 -6.76
C GLN A 387 28.35 5.00 -7.29
N LEU A 388 27.28 5.66 -7.73
CA LEU A 388 26.14 5.00 -8.38
C LEU A 388 26.57 4.30 -9.68
N ALA A 389 27.41 4.93 -10.50
CA ALA A 389 27.92 4.34 -11.73
C ALA A 389 28.82 3.13 -11.47
N VAL A 390 29.70 3.20 -10.47
CA VAL A 390 30.51 2.04 -10.02
C VAL A 390 29.61 0.90 -9.58
N TRP A 391 28.63 1.17 -8.72
CA TRP A 391 27.70 0.15 -8.22
C TRP A 391 26.95 -0.55 -9.35
N ILE A 392 26.42 0.21 -10.33
CA ILE A 392 25.71 -0.35 -11.49
C ILE A 392 26.65 -1.17 -12.37
N SER A 393 27.88 -0.70 -12.59
CA SER A 393 28.89 -1.44 -13.37
C SER A 393 29.24 -2.78 -12.72
N GLU A 394 29.46 -2.79 -11.39
CA GLU A 394 29.72 -3.99 -10.61
C GLU A 394 28.54 -4.96 -10.65
N TRP A 395 27.32 -4.46 -10.45
CA TRP A 395 26.11 -5.27 -10.55
C TRP A 395 25.96 -5.92 -11.92
N CYS A 396 26.18 -5.15 -13.00
CA CYS A 396 26.15 -5.65 -14.37
C CYS A 396 27.22 -6.73 -14.60
N SER A 397 28.44 -6.51 -14.11
CA SER A 397 29.54 -7.49 -14.25
C SER A 397 29.22 -8.79 -13.53
N ASN A 398 28.70 -8.70 -12.31
CA ASN A 398 28.31 -9.86 -11.50
C ASN A 398 27.17 -10.66 -12.13
N ILE A 399 26.15 -10.00 -12.67
CA ILE A 399 25.02 -10.73 -13.26
C ILE A 399 25.35 -11.34 -14.63
N ARG A 400 26.22 -10.68 -15.43
CA ARG A 400 26.74 -11.26 -16.68
C ARG A 400 27.57 -12.52 -16.41
N ALA A 401 28.38 -12.52 -15.35
CA ALA A 401 29.10 -13.72 -14.92
C ALA A 401 28.16 -14.88 -14.54
N ASN A 402 26.95 -14.56 -14.07
CA ASN A 402 25.89 -15.53 -13.77
C ASN A 402 24.99 -15.86 -14.98
N GLY A 403 25.40 -15.48 -16.20
CA GLY A 403 24.72 -15.87 -17.45
C GLY A 403 23.57 -14.95 -17.88
N TYR A 404 23.39 -13.78 -17.27
CA TYR A 404 22.43 -12.78 -17.74
C TYR A 404 23.02 -11.93 -18.87
N ASP A 405 22.42 -12.00 -20.06
CA ASP A 405 22.85 -11.26 -21.26
C ASP A 405 22.11 -9.92 -21.45
N GLY A 406 21.06 -9.67 -20.67
CA GLY A 406 20.22 -8.48 -20.84
C GLY A 406 20.88 -7.17 -20.40
N GLU A 407 20.29 -6.07 -20.84
CA GLU A 407 20.73 -4.72 -20.51
C GLU A 407 19.95 -4.13 -19.33
N VAL A 408 20.61 -3.30 -18.52
CA VAL A 408 19.92 -2.42 -17.56
C VAL A 408 19.54 -1.15 -18.30
N VAL A 409 18.29 -0.70 -18.17
CA VAL A 409 17.83 0.56 -18.76
C VAL A 409 17.77 1.64 -17.69
N VAL A 410 18.30 2.83 -17.99
CA VAL A 410 18.31 3.96 -17.07
C VAL A 410 17.27 4.99 -17.51
N TRP A 411 16.35 5.34 -16.62
CA TRP A 411 15.37 6.40 -16.84
C TRP A 411 15.71 7.60 -15.98
N THR A 412 15.72 8.78 -16.59
CA THR A 412 15.94 10.04 -15.86
C THR A 412 14.77 10.98 -16.07
N SER A 413 14.56 11.92 -15.15
CA SER A 413 13.82 13.14 -15.47
C SER A 413 14.57 13.97 -16.53
N SER A 414 13.93 15.05 -16.99
CA SER A 414 14.55 16.05 -17.87
C SER A 414 15.36 17.12 -17.14
N LEU A 415 15.20 17.23 -15.81
CA LEU A 415 15.96 18.18 -14.98
C LEU A 415 17.46 17.80 -14.87
N LYS A 416 18.33 18.82 -14.92
CA LYS A 416 19.80 18.70 -15.01
C LYS A 416 20.39 17.78 -13.96
N ARG A 417 19.95 17.93 -12.70
CA ARG A 417 20.45 17.14 -11.57
C ARG A 417 20.28 15.64 -11.76
N ALA A 418 19.17 15.17 -12.33
CA ALA A 418 18.97 13.75 -12.59
C ALA A 418 19.82 13.26 -13.76
N ILE A 419 19.89 14.05 -14.84
CA ILE A 419 20.72 13.74 -16.02
C ILE A 419 22.19 13.64 -15.63
N ARG A 420 22.71 14.62 -14.87
CA ARG A 420 24.10 14.60 -14.37
C ARG A 420 24.35 13.44 -13.42
N THR A 421 23.39 13.07 -12.57
CA THR A 421 23.56 11.90 -11.69
C THR A 421 23.76 10.60 -12.47
N ALA A 422 23.14 10.48 -13.65
CA ALA A 422 23.29 9.32 -14.51
C ALA A 422 24.46 9.41 -15.50
N GLN A 423 25.22 10.52 -15.55
CA GLN A 423 26.16 10.81 -16.64
C GLN A 423 27.29 9.79 -16.78
N TYR A 424 27.77 9.24 -15.66
CA TYR A 424 28.86 8.28 -15.62
C TYR A 424 28.42 6.83 -15.83
N ILE A 425 27.11 6.56 -15.86
CA ILE A 425 26.56 5.22 -16.09
C ILE A 425 26.70 4.90 -17.58
N SER A 426 27.26 3.75 -17.97
CA SER A 426 27.50 3.44 -19.39
C SER A 426 26.26 2.92 -20.12
N GLN A 427 25.27 2.45 -19.37
CA GLN A 427 24.04 1.83 -19.87
C GLN A 427 23.16 2.82 -20.64
N PRO A 428 22.25 2.32 -21.51
CA PRO A 428 21.31 3.15 -22.26
C PRO A 428 20.43 3.99 -21.34
N LYS A 429 20.31 5.29 -21.67
CA LYS A 429 19.55 6.27 -20.89
C LYS A 429 18.37 6.78 -21.70
N VAL A 430 17.22 6.93 -21.05
CA VAL A 430 16.02 7.54 -21.61
C VAL A 430 15.60 8.69 -20.70
N VAL A 431 15.49 9.89 -21.28
CA VAL A 431 15.00 11.07 -20.59
C VAL A 431 13.48 11.12 -20.69
N MET A 432 12.79 11.25 -19.56
CA MET A 432 11.34 11.20 -19.47
C MET A 432 10.84 12.40 -18.66
N ARG A 433 10.19 13.37 -19.31
CA ARG A 433 9.63 14.55 -18.62
C ARG A 433 8.58 14.19 -17.57
N ALA A 434 7.88 13.06 -17.75
CA ALA A 434 6.96 12.54 -16.75
C ALA A 434 7.64 12.19 -15.40
N LEU A 435 8.97 12.11 -15.35
CA LEU A 435 9.77 11.93 -14.13
C LEU A 435 10.26 13.25 -13.53
N ASP A 436 9.96 14.43 -14.09
CA ASP A 436 10.34 15.72 -13.49
C ASP A 436 9.73 15.88 -12.10
N GLU A 437 10.38 16.62 -11.20
CA GLU A 437 9.89 16.86 -9.83
C GLU A 437 8.49 17.48 -9.86
N ILE A 438 7.75 17.35 -8.75
CA ILE A 438 6.50 18.08 -8.57
C ILE A 438 6.72 19.59 -8.82
N ASP A 439 5.91 20.17 -9.70
CA ASP A 439 5.95 21.61 -9.99
C ASP A 439 5.41 22.39 -8.78
N ALA A 440 6.26 23.17 -8.10
CA ALA A 440 5.81 23.99 -6.98
C ALA A 440 5.26 25.36 -7.42
N GLY A 441 5.14 25.60 -8.73
CA GLY A 441 4.53 26.78 -9.32
C GLY A 441 5.23 28.04 -8.87
N ILE A 442 4.48 28.97 -8.27
CA ILE A 442 5.07 30.22 -7.76
C ILE A 442 6.00 30.04 -6.55
N CYS A 443 6.00 28.86 -5.93
CA CYS A 443 6.88 28.53 -4.81
C CYS A 443 8.24 27.95 -5.27
N ASP A 444 8.46 27.78 -6.57
CA ASP A 444 9.73 27.28 -7.09
C ASP A 444 10.91 28.17 -6.69
N GLY A 445 11.99 27.53 -6.25
CA GLY A 445 13.17 28.20 -5.74
C GLY A 445 13.05 28.79 -4.34
N MET A 446 11.90 28.67 -3.66
CA MET A 446 11.76 29.14 -2.27
C MET A 446 12.19 28.08 -1.26
N THR A 447 12.58 28.50 -0.05
CA THR A 447 12.66 27.60 1.10
C THR A 447 11.28 27.42 1.74
N TYR A 448 11.12 26.39 2.57
CA TYR A 448 9.86 26.18 3.29
C TYR A 448 9.56 27.31 4.30
N GLU A 449 10.59 27.95 4.85
CA GLU A 449 10.50 29.12 5.71
C GLU A 449 10.02 30.34 4.92
N GLU A 450 10.59 30.59 3.75
CA GLU A 450 10.16 31.68 2.86
C GLU A 450 8.68 31.52 2.45
N ILE A 451 8.22 30.28 2.18
CA ILE A 451 6.81 29.99 1.89
C ILE A 451 5.94 30.26 3.11
N GLN A 452 6.36 29.84 4.31
CA GLN A 452 5.62 30.06 5.55
C GLN A 452 5.44 31.55 5.86
N GLU A 453 6.45 32.37 5.57
CA GLU A 453 6.43 33.82 5.80
C GLU A 453 5.60 34.57 4.75
N LYS A 454 5.79 34.25 3.47
CA LYS A 454 5.14 34.96 2.34
C LYS A 454 3.74 34.47 2.05
N MET A 455 3.46 33.20 2.32
CA MET A 455 2.25 32.48 1.91
C MET A 455 1.76 31.51 3.02
N PRO A 456 1.46 32.01 4.24
CA PRO A 456 1.12 31.17 5.39
C PRO A 456 -0.14 30.32 5.15
N ASP A 457 -1.12 30.82 4.41
CA ASP A 457 -2.36 30.10 4.09
C ASP A 457 -2.09 28.90 3.18
N GLU A 458 -1.22 29.06 2.18
CA GLU A 458 -0.79 27.96 1.29
C GLU A 458 -0.03 26.89 2.07
N ARG A 459 0.82 27.32 3.02
CA ARG A 459 1.54 26.39 3.89
C ARG A 459 0.58 25.60 4.78
N ALA A 460 -0.40 26.27 5.40
CA ALA A 460 -1.42 25.61 6.22
C ALA A 460 -2.28 24.65 5.38
N ALA A 461 -2.71 25.06 4.18
CA ALA A 461 -3.47 24.23 3.26
C ALA A 461 -2.70 22.96 2.89
N ARG A 462 -1.42 23.08 2.55
CA ARG A 462 -0.56 21.94 2.23
C ARG A 462 -0.35 21.00 3.41
N ASP A 463 -0.19 21.52 4.63
CA ASP A 463 0.00 20.70 5.82
C ASP A 463 -1.30 19.97 6.20
N SER A 464 -2.47 20.56 5.89
CA SER A 464 -3.78 19.94 6.14
C SER A 464 -4.10 18.77 5.21
N ASP A 465 -3.77 18.89 3.92
CA ASP A 465 -3.97 17.83 2.92
C ASP A 465 -2.87 17.85 1.86
N LYS A 466 -1.73 17.25 2.21
CA LYS A 466 -0.55 17.23 1.33
C LYS A 466 -0.77 16.42 0.05
N LEU A 467 -1.73 15.49 0.02
CA LEU A 467 -2.00 14.67 -1.16
C LEU A 467 -2.74 15.51 -2.21
N GLN A 468 -3.79 16.21 -1.80
CA GLN A 468 -4.69 16.95 -2.70
C GLN A 468 -4.32 18.41 -2.90
N TYR A 469 -3.55 19.00 -1.98
CA TYR A 469 -3.06 20.37 -2.12
C TYR A 469 -2.29 20.52 -3.43
N ARG A 470 -2.74 21.48 -4.25
CA ARG A 470 -2.09 21.88 -5.49
C ARG A 470 -1.41 23.22 -5.27
N TYR A 471 -0.11 23.29 -5.52
CA TYR A 471 0.60 24.57 -5.48
C TYR A 471 -0.05 25.58 -6.45
N PRO A 472 -0.11 26.88 -6.12
CA PRO A 472 -0.61 27.87 -7.05
C PRO A 472 0.22 27.89 -8.33
N ARG A 473 -0.44 27.65 -9.47
CA ARG A 473 0.19 27.45 -10.79
C ARG A 473 1.19 26.28 -10.85
N GLY A 474 1.03 25.29 -9.99
CA GLY A 474 1.83 24.07 -9.97
C GLY A 474 0.98 22.81 -9.86
N GLU A 475 1.56 21.77 -9.27
CA GLU A 475 0.99 20.43 -9.14
C GLU A 475 0.62 20.07 -7.70
N SER A 476 -0.27 19.09 -7.57
CA SER A 476 -0.51 18.28 -6.38
C SER A 476 0.13 16.90 -6.54
N TYR A 477 0.19 16.10 -5.46
CA TYR A 477 0.59 14.70 -5.61
C TYR A 477 -0.40 13.90 -6.49
N GLU A 478 -1.68 14.27 -6.51
CA GLU A 478 -2.67 13.67 -7.42
C GLU A 478 -2.34 13.95 -8.90
N ASP A 479 -1.89 15.17 -9.22
CA ASP A 479 -1.46 15.53 -10.58
C ASP A 479 -0.22 14.73 -10.99
N VAL A 480 0.75 14.58 -10.09
CA VAL A 480 1.96 13.78 -10.30
C VAL A 480 1.60 12.31 -10.57
N ILE A 481 0.68 11.72 -9.80
CA ILE A 481 0.18 10.36 -10.01
C ILE A 481 -0.43 10.22 -11.41
N GLN A 482 -1.27 11.17 -11.82
CA GLN A 482 -1.93 11.13 -13.13
C GLN A 482 -0.92 11.18 -14.29
N ARG A 483 0.09 12.07 -14.24
CA ARG A 483 1.10 12.13 -15.31
C ARG A 483 2.08 10.96 -15.30
N LEU A 484 2.24 10.26 -14.18
CA LEU A 484 3.06 9.06 -14.07
C LEU A 484 2.35 7.81 -14.60
N GLU A 485 1.05 7.85 -14.88
CA GLU A 485 0.31 6.67 -15.36
C GLU A 485 0.91 6.04 -16.64
N PRO A 486 1.29 6.79 -17.70
CA PRO A 486 1.94 6.18 -18.86
C PRO A 486 3.28 5.50 -18.51
N LEU A 487 4.03 6.09 -17.57
CA LEU A 487 5.30 5.54 -17.11
C LEU A 487 5.11 4.26 -16.30
N LEU A 488 4.05 4.18 -15.52
CA LEU A 488 3.68 2.98 -14.77
C LEU A 488 3.47 1.79 -15.70
N LEU A 489 2.76 2.00 -16.80
CA LEU A 489 2.50 0.97 -17.79
C LEU A 489 3.79 0.51 -18.47
N GLU A 490 4.66 1.46 -18.78
CA GLU A 490 5.96 1.16 -19.38
C GLU A 490 6.87 0.43 -18.39
N LEU A 491 6.79 0.76 -17.11
CA LEU A 491 7.51 0.07 -16.05
C LEU A 491 7.03 -1.38 -15.96
N GLU A 492 5.72 -1.62 -15.93
CA GLU A 492 5.14 -2.98 -15.86
C GLU A 492 5.43 -3.80 -17.12
N ARG A 493 5.50 -3.19 -18.31
CA ARG A 493 5.84 -3.84 -19.60
C ARG A 493 7.31 -4.21 -19.71
N THR A 494 8.20 -3.42 -19.12
CA THR A 494 9.65 -3.58 -19.26
C THR A 494 10.11 -4.83 -18.53
N LYS A 495 10.67 -5.81 -19.25
CA LYS A 495 11.17 -7.07 -18.68
C LYS A 495 12.61 -6.97 -18.14
N HIS A 496 13.33 -5.94 -18.54
CA HIS A 496 14.71 -5.68 -18.14
C HIS A 496 14.80 -4.98 -16.78
N PRO A 497 15.91 -5.13 -16.04
CA PRO A 497 16.23 -4.28 -14.92
C PRO A 497 16.14 -2.79 -15.28
N VAL A 498 15.52 -1.99 -14.41
CA VAL A 498 15.33 -0.55 -14.63
C VAL A 498 15.91 0.23 -13.47
N LEU A 499 16.79 1.20 -13.76
CA LEU A 499 17.22 2.21 -12.80
C LEU A 499 16.48 3.52 -13.09
N ILE A 500 15.74 4.03 -12.10
CA ILE A 500 15.03 5.30 -12.20
C ILE A 500 15.75 6.33 -11.33
N VAL A 501 16.35 7.34 -11.98
CA VAL A 501 17.00 8.49 -11.36
C VAL A 501 16.05 9.68 -11.46
N SER A 502 15.41 10.06 -10.36
CA SER A 502 14.36 11.09 -10.37
C SER A 502 14.38 11.89 -9.05
N HIS A 503 13.22 12.27 -8.53
CA HIS A 503 13.08 13.26 -7.46
C HIS A 503 12.21 12.77 -6.32
N GLN A 504 12.06 13.58 -5.28
CA GLN A 504 11.45 13.12 -4.05
C GLN A 504 9.96 12.83 -4.24
N ALA A 505 9.18 13.71 -4.90
CA ALA A 505 7.74 13.48 -5.02
C ALA A 505 7.41 12.36 -6.03
N THR A 506 8.07 12.34 -7.18
CA THR A 506 7.85 11.30 -8.20
C THR A 506 8.24 9.91 -7.73
N LEU A 507 9.38 9.76 -7.03
CA LEU A 507 9.80 8.47 -6.50
C LEU A 507 8.90 7.98 -5.38
N ARG A 508 8.33 8.89 -4.56
CA ARG A 508 7.28 8.52 -3.59
C ARG A 508 6.06 7.92 -4.29
N CYS A 509 5.61 8.54 -5.38
CA CYS A 509 4.49 8.01 -6.16
C CYS A 509 4.79 6.61 -6.72
N LEU A 510 5.95 6.41 -7.35
CA LEU A 510 6.34 5.10 -7.90
C LEU A 510 6.55 4.04 -6.81
N TYR A 511 7.21 4.40 -5.71
CA TYR A 511 7.42 3.51 -4.57
C TYR A 511 6.08 3.10 -3.95
N SER A 512 5.14 4.05 -3.79
CA SER A 512 3.81 3.77 -3.25
C SER A 512 3.05 2.74 -4.08
N TYR A 513 3.16 2.82 -5.41
CA TYR A 513 2.62 1.79 -6.30
C TYR A 513 3.31 0.45 -6.10
N LEU A 514 4.63 0.39 -6.21
CA LEU A 514 5.39 -0.87 -6.22
C LEU A 514 5.20 -1.67 -4.92
N LEU A 515 5.12 -0.99 -3.77
CA LEU A 515 4.82 -1.62 -2.48
C LEU A 515 3.33 -1.71 -2.14
N GLY A 516 2.44 -1.12 -2.93
CA GLY A 516 1.00 -1.12 -2.66
C GLY A 516 0.64 -0.37 -1.37
N LYS A 517 1.29 0.77 -1.12
CA LYS A 517 0.96 1.67 0.00
C LYS A 517 -0.40 2.32 -0.22
N VAL A 518 -1.06 2.69 0.88
CA VAL A 518 -2.29 3.50 0.79
C VAL A 518 -1.94 4.90 0.30
N LYS A 519 -2.83 5.53 -0.47
CA LYS A 519 -2.56 6.79 -1.16
C LYS A 519 -2.21 7.94 -0.21
N GLU A 520 -2.79 7.94 0.99
CA GLU A 520 -2.57 8.95 2.02
C GLU A 520 -1.14 8.91 2.56
N GLU A 521 -0.44 7.76 2.48
CA GLU A 521 0.97 7.65 2.88
C GLU A 521 1.93 8.21 1.83
N CYS A 522 1.51 8.29 0.56
CA CYS A 522 2.37 8.66 -0.57
C CYS A 522 3.21 9.93 -0.32
N PRO A 523 2.63 11.08 0.10
CA PRO A 523 3.38 12.32 0.30
C PRO A 523 4.40 12.30 1.45
N PHE A 524 4.39 11.24 2.26
CA PHE A 524 5.17 11.12 3.50
C PHE A 524 6.23 10.01 3.45
N ILE A 525 6.24 9.17 2.40
CA ILE A 525 7.24 8.12 2.22
C ILE A 525 8.65 8.74 2.24
N ASN A 526 9.55 8.17 3.02
CA ASN A 526 10.91 8.65 3.10
C ASN A 526 11.74 8.10 1.92
N ILE A 527 12.21 9.00 1.05
CA ILE A 527 13.13 8.68 -0.04
C ILE A 527 14.39 9.56 0.17
N PRO A 528 15.39 9.07 0.91
CA PRO A 528 16.58 9.85 1.24
C PRO A 528 17.47 10.09 0.01
N LEU A 529 18.29 11.15 0.06
CA LEU A 529 19.38 11.35 -0.90
C LEU A 529 20.42 10.23 -0.78
N HIS A 530 21.19 10.04 -1.85
CA HIS A 530 22.36 9.16 -1.90
C HIS A 530 22.08 7.70 -1.52
N THR A 531 20.85 7.26 -1.73
CA THR A 531 20.36 5.94 -1.35
C THR A 531 19.69 5.28 -2.54
N LEU A 532 20.16 4.09 -2.89
CA LEU A 532 19.57 3.25 -3.93
C LEU A 532 18.60 2.27 -3.29
N ILE A 533 17.35 2.31 -3.71
CA ILE A 533 16.29 1.41 -3.23
C ILE A 533 16.01 0.39 -4.34
N GLN A 534 16.33 -0.87 -4.10
CA GLN A 534 15.99 -1.97 -4.99
C GLN A 534 14.64 -2.56 -4.59
N LEU A 535 13.75 -2.66 -5.56
CA LEU A 535 12.43 -3.26 -5.45
C LEU A 535 12.34 -4.43 -6.42
N THR A 536 12.18 -5.65 -5.90
CA THR A 536 12.00 -6.85 -6.73
C THR A 536 10.56 -7.34 -6.58
N PRO A 537 9.68 -7.14 -7.59
CA PRO A 537 8.31 -7.62 -7.53
C PRO A 537 8.26 -9.16 -7.46
N LYS A 538 7.50 -9.69 -6.50
CA LYS A 538 7.15 -11.12 -6.38
C LYS A 538 5.62 -11.29 -6.52
N ALA A 539 5.14 -12.52 -6.54
CA ALA A 539 3.73 -12.83 -6.75
C ALA A 539 2.76 -12.18 -5.74
N TYR A 540 3.15 -11.90 -4.50
CA TYR A 540 2.27 -11.22 -3.53
C TYR A 540 2.92 -10.13 -2.70
N ALA A 541 4.23 -9.94 -2.86
CA ALA A 541 5.01 -8.97 -2.13
C ALA A 541 6.02 -8.34 -3.09
N CYS A 542 6.66 -7.28 -2.62
CA CYS A 542 7.83 -6.75 -3.29
C CYS A 542 8.96 -6.78 -2.27
N GLU A 543 10.08 -7.41 -2.63
CA GLU A 543 11.26 -7.44 -1.77
C GLU A 543 12.00 -6.12 -1.90
N GLU A 544 12.32 -5.51 -0.77
CA GLU A 544 13.03 -4.23 -0.70
C GLU A 544 14.44 -4.45 -0.16
N LYS A 545 15.43 -3.86 -0.84
CA LYS A 545 16.81 -3.71 -0.36
C LYS A 545 17.26 -2.27 -0.50
N ILE A 546 17.94 -1.77 0.53
CA ILE A 546 18.40 -0.38 0.58
C ILE A 546 19.92 -0.38 0.60
N TYR A 547 20.53 0.37 -0.31
CA TYR A 547 21.97 0.56 -0.39
C TYR A 547 22.29 2.04 -0.22
N LYS A 548 23.05 2.38 0.82
CA LYS A 548 23.59 3.72 0.99
C LYS A 548 24.93 3.77 0.26
N LEU A 549 25.04 4.65 -0.74
CA LEU A 549 26.25 4.76 -1.57
C LEU A 549 27.00 6.05 -1.21
N ALA A 550 26.99 6.43 0.06
CA ALA A 550 27.75 7.56 0.57
C ALA A 550 28.47 7.12 1.84
N ASN A 551 29.77 7.45 1.89
CA ASN A 551 30.49 7.71 3.13
C ASN A 551 30.50 9.22 3.37
#